data_AF-A0A9Q5B7S9-F1
#
_entry.id   AF-A0A9Q5B7S9-F1
#
_cell.length_a   1.000
_cell.length_b   1.000
_cell.length_c   1.000
_cell.angle_alpha   90.00
_cell.angle_beta   90.00
_cell.angle_gamma   90.00
#
_symmetry.space_group_name_H-M   'P 1'
#
loop_
_entity.id
_entity.type
_entity.pdbx_description
1 polymer ?
#
loop_
_entity_poly.entity_id
_entity_poly.type
_entity_poly.pdbx_seq_one_letter_code
_entity_poly.pdbx_strand_id
1 'polypeptide(L)'
;MHFARRFPVFIGLCLLAAVPVASADGLMITWPGGWEVQAVPPAPDDSSVRQRAVKNDASGDPQMVMELTQSTLAPEHKVNMDAVLLQMRKTLQQNFAKGGYQSACNKIHDSTLGGLKALQTTCKITQNGNHVITQTLVAATQGNNAYALSYAGPAEGYKANEAEVNGIRASLRLTP
;
A
#
# COMPACT_ATOMS: atom_id res chain seq x y z
N MET A 1 79.54 0.81 7.43
CA MET A 1 78.90 1.61 6.37
C MET A 1 77.38 1.46 6.55
N HIS A 2 76.74 2.53 7.00
CA HIS A 2 75.29 2.65 7.21
C HIS A 2 74.64 3.36 6.02
N PHE A 3 73.30 3.25 5.95
CA PHE A 3 72.33 3.92 5.07
C PHE A 3 72.18 3.36 3.64
N ALA A 4 70.98 3.19 3.09
CA ALA A 4 69.63 3.17 3.64
C ALA A 4 68.69 2.57 2.59
N ARG A 5 67.71 1.82 3.09
CA ARG A 5 66.56 1.24 2.38
C ARG A 5 65.61 2.37 1.96
N ARG A 6 65.21 2.44 0.69
CA ARG A 6 64.10 3.30 0.24
C ARG A 6 63.07 2.47 -0.53
N PHE A 7 61.97 2.16 0.14
CA PHE A 7 60.73 1.67 -0.44
C PHE A 7 59.97 2.86 -1.06
N PRO A 8 59.49 2.77 -2.31
CA PRO A 8 58.44 3.66 -2.78
C PRO A 8 57.08 3.16 -2.25
N VAL A 9 56.52 3.95 -1.35
CA VAL A 9 55.14 3.90 -0.87
C VAL A 9 54.23 4.31 -2.02
N PHE A 10 53.39 3.41 -2.52
CA PHE A 10 52.22 3.79 -3.32
C PHE A 10 51.00 3.85 -2.40
N ILE A 11 50.59 5.08 -2.14
CA ILE A 11 49.45 5.48 -1.33
C ILE A 11 48.18 4.98 -2.01
N GLY A 12 47.46 4.07 -1.33
CA GLY A 12 46.12 3.65 -1.71
C GLY A 12 45.12 4.78 -1.48
N LEU A 13 44.63 5.38 -2.56
CA LEU A 13 43.51 6.32 -2.51
C LEU A 13 42.21 5.51 -2.50
N CYS A 14 41.74 5.12 -1.32
CA CYS A 14 40.38 4.64 -1.14
C CYS A 14 39.43 5.83 -1.28
N LEU A 15 38.84 6.00 -2.46
CA LEU A 15 37.65 6.81 -2.67
C LEU A 15 36.50 6.19 -1.87
N LEU A 16 36.31 6.66 -0.65
CA LEU A 16 35.09 6.43 0.13
C LEU A 16 33.95 7.14 -0.61
N ALA A 17 33.27 6.41 -1.48
CA ALA A 17 31.95 6.79 -1.95
C ALA A 17 31.05 6.85 -0.70
N ALA A 18 30.70 8.07 -0.27
CA ALA A 18 29.64 8.29 0.70
C ALA A 18 28.34 7.81 0.06
N VAL A 19 28.01 6.53 0.28
CA VAL A 19 26.70 6.00 -0.07
C VAL A 19 25.71 6.73 0.84
N PRO A 20 24.73 7.48 0.30
CA PRO A 20 23.65 7.97 1.14
C PRO A 20 22.97 6.74 1.74
N VAL A 21 23.06 6.61 3.05
CA VAL A 21 22.29 5.62 3.79
C VAL A 21 20.85 6.08 3.69
N ALA A 22 20.12 5.55 2.71
CA ALA A 22 18.67 5.69 2.69
C ALA A 22 18.14 5.00 3.94
N SER A 23 17.62 5.78 4.89
CA SER A 23 16.94 5.25 6.07
C SER A 23 15.76 4.38 5.61
N ALA A 24 15.93 3.06 5.73
CA ALA A 24 14.97 2.05 5.30
C ALA A 24 13.86 1.79 6.34
N ASP A 25 13.43 2.83 7.07
CA ASP A 25 12.31 2.76 8.02
C ASP A 25 10.98 3.22 7.39
N GLY A 26 10.93 3.30 6.07
CA GLY A 26 9.70 3.59 5.34
C GLY A 26 8.73 2.41 5.37
N LEU A 27 7.42 2.71 5.35
CA LEU A 27 6.37 1.73 5.13
C LEU A 27 6.69 0.88 3.89
N MET A 28 7.04 -0.40 4.10
CA MET A 28 7.39 -1.34 3.03
C MET A 28 6.56 -2.61 3.12
N ILE A 29 5.79 -2.88 2.06
CA ILE A 29 5.11 -4.16 1.86
C ILE A 29 6.12 -5.16 1.28
N THR A 30 6.24 -6.32 1.92
CA THR A 30 6.92 -7.47 1.32
C THR A 30 5.97 -8.15 0.35
N TRP A 31 6.07 -7.80 -0.93
CA TRP A 31 5.24 -8.38 -1.98
C TRP A 31 5.62 -9.83 -2.29
N PRO A 32 4.66 -10.77 -2.30
CA PRO A 32 4.90 -12.14 -2.75
C PRO A 32 5.28 -12.21 -4.22
N GLY A 33 5.82 -13.36 -4.65
CA GLY A 33 6.07 -13.63 -6.07
C GLY A 33 4.81 -13.49 -6.92
N GLY A 34 4.95 -12.93 -8.12
CA GLY A 34 3.83 -12.69 -9.04
C GLY A 34 3.12 -11.34 -8.87
N TRP A 35 3.57 -10.50 -7.93
CA TRP A 35 3.13 -9.11 -7.81
C TRP A 35 4.13 -8.17 -8.48
N GLU A 36 3.61 -7.33 -9.37
CA GLU A 36 4.36 -6.26 -10.03
C GLU A 36 4.16 -4.95 -9.27
N VAL A 37 5.24 -4.43 -8.68
CA VAL A 37 5.22 -3.15 -7.96
C VAL A 37 5.12 -2.01 -8.96
N GLN A 38 4.13 -1.14 -8.77
CA GLN A 38 3.90 0.02 -9.62
C GLN A 38 4.37 1.30 -8.94
N ALA A 39 5.04 2.16 -9.69
CA ALA A 39 5.34 3.51 -9.24
C ALA A 39 4.02 4.29 -9.09
N VAL A 40 3.80 4.87 -7.91
CA VAL A 40 2.65 5.72 -7.64
C VAL A 40 3.16 7.16 -7.53
N PRO A 41 2.65 8.10 -8.35
CA PRO A 41 3.02 9.50 -8.22
C PRO A 41 2.70 10.00 -6.81
N PRO A 42 3.60 10.77 -6.18
CA PRO A 42 3.28 11.44 -4.93
C PRO A 42 2.06 12.34 -5.13
N ALA A 43 1.17 12.39 -4.14
CA ALA A 43 0.05 13.31 -4.19
C ALA A 43 0.57 14.76 -3.99
N PRO A 44 0.02 15.76 -4.71
CA PRO A 44 0.39 17.15 -4.49
C PRO A 44 0.09 17.56 -3.04
N ASP A 45 1.05 18.25 -2.40
CA ASP A 45 0.92 18.80 -1.04
C ASP A 45 0.69 17.78 0.09
N ASP A 46 0.91 16.49 -0.16
CA ASP A 46 0.69 15.43 0.81
C ASP A 46 2.01 14.67 1.10
N SER A 47 2.40 14.61 2.37
CA SER A 47 3.55 13.82 2.83
C SER A 47 3.24 12.33 2.90
N SER A 48 2.21 11.87 2.18
CA SER A 48 1.77 10.48 2.22
C SER A 48 2.70 9.54 1.46
N VAL A 49 2.96 8.39 2.09
CA VAL A 49 3.73 7.30 1.50
C VAL A 49 2.76 6.30 0.90
N ARG A 50 2.89 6.02 -0.39
CA ARG A 50 2.00 5.12 -1.15
C ARG A 50 2.78 3.97 -1.76
N GLN A 51 2.26 2.77 -1.61
CA GLN A 51 2.78 1.58 -2.25
C GLN A 51 1.66 0.83 -2.95
N ARG A 52 1.91 0.42 -4.19
CA ARG A 52 0.95 -0.28 -5.02
C ARG A 52 1.61 -1.43 -5.75
N ALA A 53 0.89 -2.54 -5.85
CA ALA A 53 1.27 -3.62 -6.75
C ALA A 53 0.04 -4.24 -7.41
N VAL A 54 0.29 -4.91 -8.54
CA VAL A 54 -0.72 -5.62 -9.31
C VAL A 54 -0.28 -7.05 -9.53
N LYS A 55 -1.21 -7.98 -9.34
CA LYS A 55 -1.07 -9.37 -9.74
C LYS A 55 -1.82 -9.58 -11.04
N ASN A 56 -1.11 -10.01 -12.07
CA ASN A 56 -1.65 -10.29 -13.39
C ASN A 56 -1.78 -11.81 -13.60
N ASP A 57 -2.66 -12.23 -14.51
CA ASP A 57 -2.66 -13.60 -15.01
C ASP A 57 -1.60 -13.80 -16.12
N ALA A 58 -1.62 -14.99 -16.74
CA ALA A 58 -0.69 -15.36 -17.80
C ALA A 58 -0.85 -14.52 -19.08
N SER A 59 -2.01 -13.91 -19.30
CA SER A 59 -2.28 -13.00 -20.42
C SER A 59 -1.82 -11.57 -20.12
N GLY A 60 -1.45 -11.28 -18.87
CA GLY A 60 -1.11 -9.94 -18.40
C GLY A 60 -2.34 -9.15 -17.91
N ASP A 61 -3.51 -9.78 -17.80
CA ASP A 61 -4.71 -9.09 -17.34
C ASP A 61 -4.71 -8.98 -15.80
N PRO A 62 -5.09 -7.82 -15.22
CA PRO A 62 -5.10 -7.64 -13.77
C PRO A 62 -6.11 -8.56 -13.07
N GLN A 63 -5.61 -9.41 -12.19
CA GLN A 63 -6.41 -10.28 -11.32
C GLN A 63 -6.63 -9.67 -9.94
N MET A 64 -5.68 -8.86 -9.46
CA MET A 64 -5.77 -8.12 -8.20
C MET A 64 -4.86 -6.89 -8.23
N VAL A 65 -5.35 -5.78 -7.70
CA VAL A 65 -4.58 -4.57 -7.42
C VAL A 65 -4.65 -4.32 -5.93
N MET A 66 -3.52 -4.00 -5.30
CA MET A 66 -3.45 -3.65 -3.88
C MET A 66 -2.66 -2.36 -3.73
N GLU A 67 -3.16 -1.43 -2.91
CA GLU A 67 -2.54 -0.15 -2.64
C GLU A 67 -2.66 0.18 -1.15
N LEU A 68 -1.54 0.50 -0.51
CA LEU A 68 -1.47 0.98 0.86
C LEU A 68 -0.97 2.43 0.85
N THR A 69 -1.68 3.28 1.57
CA THR A 69 -1.32 4.68 1.81
C THR A 69 -1.14 4.90 3.30
N GLN A 70 -0.04 5.53 3.69
CA GLN A 70 0.16 6.10 5.02
C GLN A 70 0.18 7.62 4.92
N SER A 71 -0.55 8.30 5.79
CA SER A 71 -0.49 9.76 5.94
C SER A 71 -0.25 10.15 7.39
N THR A 72 0.36 11.31 7.60
CA THR A 72 0.56 11.89 8.94
C THR A 72 -0.69 12.67 9.35
N LEU A 73 -1.14 12.44 10.57
CA LEU A 73 -2.22 13.17 11.23
C LEU A 73 -1.66 14.40 11.93
N ALA A 74 -2.43 15.49 11.92
CA ALA A 74 -2.11 16.65 12.72
C ALA A 74 -2.05 16.27 14.22
N PRO A 75 -1.08 16.78 14.99
CA PRO A 75 -0.99 16.53 16.43
C PRO A 75 -2.32 16.82 17.13
N GLU A 76 -2.69 15.97 18.08
CA GLU A 76 -3.95 16.03 18.84
C GLU A 76 -5.26 15.81 18.06
N HIS A 77 -5.19 15.54 16.75
CA HIS A 77 -6.38 15.21 15.97
C HIS A 77 -6.78 13.74 16.15
N LYS A 78 -7.83 13.48 16.95
CA LYS A 78 -8.46 12.16 17.01
C LYS A 78 -9.33 11.94 15.78
N VAL A 79 -8.90 11.03 14.91
CA VAL A 79 -9.64 10.67 13.70
C VAL A 79 -10.85 9.81 14.05
N ASN A 80 -12.01 10.20 13.53
CA ASN A 80 -13.18 9.33 13.54
C ASN A 80 -13.07 8.35 12.36
N MET A 81 -12.68 7.12 12.64
CA MET A 81 -12.41 6.11 11.61
C MET A 81 -13.66 5.69 10.83
N ASP A 82 -14.83 5.66 11.48
CA ASP A 82 -16.09 5.39 10.79
C ASP A 82 -16.39 6.48 9.75
N ALA A 83 -16.21 7.74 10.12
CA ALA A 83 -16.41 8.87 9.22
C ALA A 83 -15.42 8.84 8.04
N VAL A 84 -14.14 8.52 8.30
CA VAL A 84 -13.12 8.36 7.26
C VAL A 84 -13.51 7.26 6.29
N LEU A 85 -13.82 6.06 6.78
CA LEU A 85 -14.15 4.93 5.91
C LEU A 85 -15.47 5.14 5.16
N LEU A 86 -16.44 5.83 5.78
CA LEU A 86 -17.67 6.26 5.12
C LEU A 86 -17.38 7.22 3.95
N GLN A 87 -16.48 8.18 4.15
CA GLN A 87 -16.07 9.10 3.10
C GLN A 87 -15.30 8.38 1.99
N MET A 88 -14.39 7.45 2.32
CA MET A 88 -13.70 6.62 1.32
C MET A 88 -14.70 5.79 0.50
N ARG A 89 -15.66 5.14 1.15
CA ARG A 89 -16.76 4.42 0.50
C ARG A 89 -17.54 5.35 -0.44
N LYS A 90 -17.91 6.55 0.01
CA LYS A 90 -18.63 7.52 -0.82
C LYS A 90 -17.84 7.91 -2.06
N THR A 91 -16.55 8.21 -1.92
CA THR A 91 -15.66 8.54 -3.04
C THR A 91 -15.55 7.38 -4.04
N LEU A 92 -15.40 6.15 -3.54
CA LEU A 92 -15.38 4.94 -4.37
C LEU A 92 -16.68 4.82 -5.19
N GLN A 93 -17.83 4.92 -4.52
CA GLN A 93 -19.14 4.80 -5.19
C GLN A 93 -19.33 5.92 -6.24
N GLN A 94 -18.90 7.14 -5.95
CA GLN A 94 -18.95 8.25 -6.90
C GLN A 94 -18.06 8.02 -8.13
N ASN A 95 -16.85 7.51 -7.93
CA ASN A 95 -15.91 7.25 -9.03
C ASN A 95 -16.43 6.16 -9.97
N PHE A 96 -17.00 5.09 -9.42
CA PHE A 96 -17.64 4.04 -10.24
C PHE A 96 -18.92 4.54 -10.93
N ALA A 97 -19.74 5.32 -10.24
CA ALA A 97 -20.95 5.90 -10.83
C ALA A 97 -20.64 6.78 -12.06
N LYS A 98 -19.55 7.57 -12.03
CA LYS A 98 -19.08 8.35 -13.19
C LYS A 98 -18.75 7.49 -14.41
N GLY A 99 -18.36 6.24 -14.20
CA GLY A 99 -18.10 5.26 -15.26
C GLY A 99 -19.33 4.42 -15.67
N GLY A 100 -20.52 4.71 -15.16
CA GLY A 100 -21.74 3.95 -15.44
C GLY A 100 -21.89 2.65 -14.65
N TYR A 101 -21.09 2.46 -13.60
CA TYR A 101 -21.18 1.30 -12.72
C TYR A 101 -22.08 1.57 -11.52
N GLN A 102 -22.63 0.51 -10.94
CA GLN A 102 -23.37 0.54 -9.68
C GLN A 102 -22.53 -0.12 -8.59
N SER A 103 -22.57 0.41 -7.37
CA SER A 103 -21.73 -0.06 -6.27
C SER A 103 -22.57 -0.37 -5.03
N ALA A 104 -22.63 -1.64 -4.63
CA ALA A 104 -23.31 -2.09 -3.42
C ALA A 104 -22.27 -2.52 -2.38
N CYS A 105 -22.14 -1.76 -1.30
CA CYS A 105 -21.18 -2.06 -0.23
C CYS A 105 -21.88 -2.57 1.02
N ASN A 106 -21.24 -3.54 1.68
CA ASN A 106 -21.69 -4.04 2.97
C ASN A 106 -21.59 -2.96 4.06
N LYS A 107 -22.09 -3.26 5.26
CA LYS A 107 -21.91 -2.37 6.41
C LYS A 107 -20.44 -2.31 6.79
N ILE A 108 -20.00 -1.14 7.24
CA ILE A 108 -18.70 -1.01 7.89
C ILE A 108 -18.69 -1.90 9.14
N HIS A 109 -17.57 -2.58 9.35
CA HIS A 109 -17.38 -3.54 10.44
C HIS A 109 -15.90 -3.61 10.84
N ASP A 110 -15.67 -4.11 12.06
CA ASP A 110 -14.34 -4.32 12.61
C ASP A 110 -13.52 -5.32 11.79
N SER A 111 -12.22 -5.05 11.67
CA SER A 111 -11.24 -5.86 10.96
C SER A 111 -9.83 -5.60 11.53
N THR A 112 -8.80 -6.03 10.80
CA THR A 112 -7.40 -5.79 11.16
C THR A 112 -6.55 -5.36 9.97
N LEU A 113 -5.48 -4.62 10.26
CA LEU A 113 -4.47 -4.20 9.28
C LEU A 113 -3.08 -4.30 9.93
N GLY A 114 -2.25 -5.28 9.55
CA GLY A 114 -0.94 -5.48 10.18
C GLY A 114 -0.98 -5.68 11.69
N GLY A 115 -2.05 -6.26 12.22
CA GLY A 115 -2.30 -6.41 13.67
C GLY A 115 -2.96 -5.20 14.34
N LEU A 116 -3.08 -4.06 13.66
CA LEU A 116 -3.86 -2.92 14.16
C LEU A 116 -5.36 -3.22 14.11
N LYS A 117 -6.12 -2.66 15.07
CA LYS A 117 -7.58 -2.56 14.94
C LYS A 117 -7.90 -1.68 13.74
N ALA A 118 -8.78 -2.16 12.89
CA ALA A 118 -9.16 -1.47 11.66
C ALA A 118 -10.67 -1.53 11.47
N LEU A 119 -11.18 -0.66 10.60
CA LEU A 119 -12.51 -0.77 10.03
C LEU A 119 -12.41 -1.17 8.57
N GLN A 120 -13.38 -1.93 8.09
CA GLN A 120 -13.43 -2.40 6.70
C GLN A 120 -14.84 -2.28 6.11
N THR A 121 -14.89 -2.06 4.79
CA THR A 121 -16.09 -2.30 3.97
C THR A 121 -15.68 -2.87 2.61
N THR A 122 -16.55 -3.70 2.03
CA THR A 122 -16.36 -4.32 0.73
C THR A 122 -17.54 -3.98 -0.17
N CYS A 123 -17.22 -3.52 -1.38
CA CYS A 123 -18.16 -3.13 -2.40
C CYS A 123 -18.15 -4.14 -3.56
N LYS A 124 -19.34 -4.61 -3.94
CA LYS A 124 -19.58 -5.30 -5.21
C LYS A 124 -19.95 -4.26 -6.25
N ILE A 125 -19.25 -4.26 -7.37
CA ILE A 125 -19.43 -3.31 -8.46
C ILE A 125 -20.04 -4.05 -9.64
N THR A 126 -21.16 -3.54 -10.13
CA THR A 126 -21.91 -4.14 -11.23
C THR A 126 -22.00 -3.20 -12.42
N GLN A 127 -21.99 -3.76 -13.62
CA GLN A 127 -22.26 -3.07 -14.88
C GLN A 127 -23.34 -3.82 -15.63
N ASN A 128 -24.44 -3.15 -16.00
CA ASN A 128 -25.59 -3.77 -16.67
C ASN A 128 -26.11 -5.03 -15.95
N GLY A 129 -26.08 -5.03 -14.61
CA GLY A 129 -26.51 -6.15 -13.78
C GLY A 129 -25.44 -7.23 -13.52
N ASN A 130 -24.33 -7.23 -14.26
CA ASN A 130 -23.25 -8.21 -14.07
C ASN A 130 -22.26 -7.76 -13.01
N HIS A 131 -21.88 -8.65 -12.10
CA HIS A 131 -20.84 -8.38 -11.09
C HIS A 131 -19.46 -8.43 -11.74
N VAL A 132 -18.81 -7.28 -11.87
CA VAL A 132 -17.57 -7.14 -12.64
C VAL A 132 -16.35 -6.96 -11.74
N ILE A 133 -16.47 -6.21 -10.64
CA ILE A 133 -15.35 -5.90 -9.75
C ILE A 133 -15.78 -6.05 -8.30
N THR A 134 -14.90 -6.59 -7.47
CA THR A 134 -14.99 -6.46 -6.01
C THR A 134 -13.86 -5.57 -5.52
N GLN A 135 -14.16 -4.63 -4.64
CA GLN A 135 -13.16 -3.78 -3.99
C GLN A 135 -13.40 -3.69 -2.49
N THR A 136 -12.32 -3.85 -1.72
CA THR A 136 -12.32 -3.72 -0.28
C THR A 136 -11.47 -2.54 0.16
N LEU A 137 -12.01 -1.78 1.12
CA LEU A 137 -11.35 -0.66 1.78
C LEU A 137 -11.15 -1.01 3.25
N VAL A 138 -9.95 -0.80 3.76
CA VAL A 138 -9.57 -0.98 5.17
C VAL A 138 -8.88 0.29 5.65
N ALA A 139 -9.24 0.77 6.83
CA ALA A 139 -8.62 1.95 7.43
C ALA A 139 -8.26 1.70 8.89
N ALA A 140 -7.09 2.18 9.31
CA ALA A 140 -6.58 2.07 10.67
C ALA A 140 -5.75 3.30 11.05
N THR A 141 -5.49 3.48 12.34
CA THR A 141 -4.61 4.54 12.87
C THR A 141 -3.70 3.98 13.96
N GLN A 142 -2.47 4.49 14.03
CA GLN A 142 -1.51 4.21 15.09
C GLN A 142 -0.68 5.47 15.33
N GLY A 143 -0.61 5.95 16.57
CA GLY A 143 0.14 7.19 16.87
C GLY A 143 -0.38 8.37 16.05
N ASN A 144 0.54 9.02 15.31
CA ASN A 144 0.22 10.13 14.42
C ASN A 144 0.06 9.69 12.96
N ASN A 145 -0.12 8.39 12.69
CA ASN A 145 -0.27 7.86 11.35
C ASN A 145 -1.69 7.35 11.11
N ALA A 146 -2.21 7.62 9.91
CA ALA A 146 -3.39 6.97 9.35
C ALA A 146 -2.99 6.07 8.19
N TYR A 147 -3.62 4.92 8.10
CA TYR A 147 -3.38 3.92 7.07
C TYR A 147 -4.68 3.64 6.32
N ALA A 148 -4.61 3.67 4.99
CA ALA A 148 -5.67 3.27 4.10
C ALA A 148 -5.15 2.17 3.18
N LEU A 149 -5.72 0.98 3.29
CA LEU A 149 -5.48 -0.12 2.37
C LEU A 149 -6.70 -0.28 1.46
N SER A 150 -6.46 -0.33 0.16
CA SER A 150 -7.47 -0.68 -0.85
C SER A 150 -6.97 -1.87 -1.64
N TYR A 151 -7.85 -2.84 -1.91
CA TYR A 151 -7.57 -3.89 -2.87
C TYR A 151 -8.81 -4.25 -3.68
N ALA A 152 -8.60 -4.49 -4.98
CA ALA A 152 -9.67 -4.68 -5.94
C ALA A 152 -9.25 -5.64 -7.05
N GLY A 153 -10.22 -6.36 -7.61
CA GLY A 153 -10.01 -7.19 -8.78
C GLY A 153 -11.33 -7.53 -9.46
N PRO A 154 -11.27 -8.16 -10.65
CA PRO A 154 -12.45 -8.77 -11.25
C PRO A 154 -13.13 -9.71 -10.25
N ALA A 155 -14.44 -9.93 -10.35
CA ALA A 155 -15.17 -10.73 -9.37
C ALA A 155 -14.53 -12.10 -9.07
N GLU A 156 -14.08 -12.81 -10.11
CA GLU A 156 -13.40 -14.09 -9.98
C GLU A 156 -11.95 -13.96 -9.51
N GLY A 157 -11.20 -13.01 -10.08
CA GLY A 157 -9.82 -12.72 -9.68
C GLY A 157 -9.70 -12.30 -8.21
N TYR A 158 -10.65 -11.50 -7.72
CA TYR A 158 -10.74 -11.13 -6.32
C TYR A 158 -10.91 -12.37 -5.44
N LYS A 159 -11.89 -13.22 -5.75
CA LYS A 159 -12.17 -14.44 -4.99
C LYS A 159 -10.97 -15.39 -4.99
N ALA A 160 -10.28 -15.54 -6.13
CA ALA A 160 -9.14 -16.42 -6.26
C ALA A 160 -7.92 -15.95 -5.45
N ASN A 161 -7.73 -14.63 -5.31
CA ASN A 161 -6.55 -14.05 -4.67
C ASN A 161 -6.81 -13.52 -3.24
N GLU A 162 -8.04 -13.60 -2.72
CA GLU A 162 -8.42 -13.02 -1.43
C GLU A 162 -7.57 -13.55 -0.26
N ALA A 163 -7.30 -14.85 -0.23
CA ALA A 163 -6.49 -15.45 0.82
C ALA A 163 -5.05 -14.91 0.83
N GLU A 164 -4.45 -14.74 -0.34
CA GLU A 164 -3.10 -14.20 -0.47
C GLU A 164 -3.02 -12.73 -0.07
N VAL A 165 -3.98 -11.91 -0.52
CA VAL A 165 -4.09 -10.50 -0.10
C VAL A 165 -4.26 -10.38 1.41
N ASN A 166 -5.08 -11.24 2.03
CA ASN A 166 -5.22 -11.27 3.48
C ASN A 166 -3.91 -11.66 4.18
N GLY A 167 -3.09 -12.53 3.58
CA GLY A 167 -1.73 -12.84 4.03
C GLY A 167 -0.80 -11.62 3.98
N ILE A 168 -0.78 -10.88 2.86
CA ILE A 168 -0.01 -9.63 2.72
C ILE A 168 -0.49 -8.61 3.76
N ARG A 169 -1.81 -8.43 3.89
CA ARG A 169 -2.42 -7.53 4.88
C ARG A 169 -2.00 -7.86 6.31
N ALA A 170 -1.91 -9.15 6.64
CA ALA A 170 -1.52 -9.62 7.97
C ALA A 170 0.00 -9.49 8.23
N SER A 171 0.83 -9.51 7.18
CA SER A 171 2.29 -9.40 7.31
C SER A 171 2.80 -7.97 7.49
N LEU A 172 1.95 -6.97 7.21
CA LEU A 172 2.29 -5.56 7.35
C LEU A 172 2.84 -5.25 8.75
N ARG A 173 3.94 -4.51 8.78
CA ARG A 173 4.54 -3.96 9.99
C ARG A 173 4.33 -2.45 9.98
N LEU A 174 3.35 -1.98 10.75
CA LEU A 174 2.95 -0.58 10.81
C LEU A 174 3.49 0.03 12.10
N THR A 175 4.36 1.03 11.98
CA THR A 175 5.04 1.69 13.10
C THR A 175 4.33 2.99 13.51
N PRO A 176 4.34 3.36 14.80
CA PRO A 176 3.72 4.60 15.30
C PRO A 176 4.26 5.89 14.71
#